data_AF-A0A8B9UUT6-F1
#
_entry.id   AF-A0A8B9UUT6-F1
#
_cell.length_a   1.000
_cell.length_b   1.000
_cell.length_c   1.000
_cell.angle_alpha   90.00
_cell.angle_beta   90.00
_cell.angle_gamma   90.00
#
_symmetry.space_group_name_H-M   'P 1'
#
loop_
_entity.id
_entity.type
_entity.pdbx_description
1 polymer ?
#
loop_
_entity_poly.entity_id
_entity_poly.type
_entity_poly.pdbx_seq_one_letter_code
_entity_poly.pdbx_strand_id
1 'polypeptide(L)'
;MVTRCNNVGVLVVLKALRNHKYAPHVLCGHAQDCAPKMMEHKALSSTSELFLTAVRDCRLSGLLDLAQEKDYVRTKIAEYMNYLIDIGVAGFRIDAAKHMWPGDIKAFLDKLNTLNTRWFPSGTKPFIYQEVIDLGSEPITGSEYFGNGRVTEFKYGAKLGTVIRKWDGEKMAYLKNWGEGWGFAPSDRALVFVDNHDNQRGHGAGGASILTFWDARLYKMAVGFMLAHPYGFTRVMSSYRWTRNFVNGQDANDWIGPPSNSDGSTKSVTINADTTCGNDWVCEHRWRQIRNMVIFRNVADGQPFSNWWDNGSNQVAFGRGNKGFIVFNNDDWYMNVDLQTGLPAGTYCDVISGQKEGNACTGKQVYVSGDGTANFQISNTDEDPFVAIHVDAKL
;
A
#
# COMPACT_ATOMS: atom_id res chain seq x y z
N MET A 1 -23.03 -3.35 -3.43
CA MET A 1 -21.77 -2.59 -3.59
C MET A 1 -21.03 -2.99 -4.87
N VAL A 2 -20.56 -4.24 -4.99
CA VAL A 2 -19.75 -4.75 -6.13
C VAL A 2 -20.31 -4.34 -7.50
N THR A 3 -21.59 -4.62 -7.77
CA THR A 3 -22.25 -4.23 -9.03
C THR A 3 -22.16 -2.74 -9.34
N ARG A 4 -22.38 -1.86 -8.35
CA ARG A 4 -22.33 -0.41 -8.56
C ARG A 4 -20.91 0.06 -8.89
N CYS A 5 -19.91 -0.51 -8.24
CA CYS A 5 -18.49 -0.19 -8.49
C CYS A 5 -18.05 -0.67 -9.87
N ASN A 6 -18.34 -1.93 -10.22
CA ASN A 6 -17.96 -2.49 -11.52
C ASN A 6 -18.61 -1.73 -12.69
N ASN A 7 -19.86 -1.26 -12.53
CA ASN A 7 -20.55 -0.47 -13.57
C ASN A 7 -19.88 0.87 -13.88
N VAL A 8 -19.03 1.40 -12.99
CA VAL A 8 -18.26 2.63 -13.20
C VAL A 8 -16.75 2.36 -13.36
N GLY A 9 -16.37 1.10 -13.61
CA GLY A 9 -14.97 0.71 -13.83
C GLY A 9 -14.10 0.69 -12.56
N VAL A 10 -14.70 0.72 -11.36
CA VAL A 10 -13.98 0.62 -10.08
C VAL A 10 -14.05 -0.81 -9.58
N LEU A 11 -12.90 -1.48 -9.51
CA LEU A 11 -12.82 -2.89 -9.13
C LEU A 11 -12.79 -3.09 -7.61
N VAL A 12 -13.37 -4.20 -7.15
CA VAL A 12 -13.39 -4.56 -5.72
C VAL A 12 -12.46 -5.73 -5.48
N VAL A 13 -11.50 -5.57 -4.56
CA VAL A 13 -10.61 -6.63 -4.08
C VAL A 13 -10.87 -6.87 -2.59
N LEU A 14 -11.12 -8.12 -2.20
CA LEU A 14 -11.52 -8.46 -0.83
C LEU A 14 -10.38 -8.99 0.03
N LYS A 15 -10.39 -8.66 1.32
CA LYS A 15 -9.57 -9.32 2.34
C LYS A 15 -10.14 -10.70 2.64
N ALA A 16 -9.37 -11.74 2.35
CA ALA A 16 -9.73 -13.13 2.62
C ALA A 16 -8.97 -13.62 3.87
N LEU A 17 -9.66 -13.69 5.01
CA LEU A 17 -9.18 -14.35 6.24
C LEU A 17 -9.25 -15.87 6.05
N ARG A 18 -8.13 -16.50 5.68
CA ARG A 18 -8.10 -17.93 5.31
C ARG A 18 -7.05 -18.76 6.02
N ASN A 19 -6.23 -18.14 6.87
CA ASN A 19 -5.29 -18.89 7.71
C ASN A 19 -5.98 -19.51 8.93
N HIS A 20 -6.79 -18.71 9.63
CA HIS A 20 -7.27 -19.04 10.98
C HIS A 20 -8.75 -18.68 11.19
N LYS A 21 -9.32 -19.18 12.29
CA LYS A 21 -10.61 -18.74 12.87
C LYS A 21 -10.38 -17.90 14.13
N TYR A 22 -11.46 -17.59 14.86
CA TYR A 22 -11.44 -16.87 16.13
C TYR A 22 -10.53 -17.55 17.17
N ALA A 23 -10.03 -16.77 18.14
CA ALA A 23 -9.28 -17.29 19.28
C ALA A 23 -10.24 -17.98 20.28
N PRO A 24 -9.87 -19.13 20.88
CA PRO A 24 -10.76 -19.93 21.72
C PRO A 24 -11.22 -19.25 23.02
N HIS A 25 -10.58 -18.15 23.43
CA HIS A 25 -10.99 -17.36 24.61
C HIS A 25 -12.17 -16.40 24.34
N VAL A 26 -12.62 -16.30 23.09
CA VAL A 26 -13.88 -15.61 22.75
C VAL A 26 -15.03 -16.56 23.12
N LEU A 27 -15.79 -16.20 24.18
CA LEU A 27 -16.92 -16.94 24.78
C LEU A 27 -17.67 -17.82 23.76
N CYS A 28 -17.33 -19.11 23.72
CA CYS A 28 -18.12 -20.12 23.06
C CYS A 28 -19.20 -20.60 24.04
N GLY A 29 -20.46 -20.31 23.74
CA GLY A 29 -21.57 -21.07 24.28
C GLY A 29 -21.43 -22.52 23.80
N HIS A 30 -21.13 -23.40 24.75
CA HIS A 30 -20.88 -24.83 24.62
C HIS A 30 -19.52 -25.28 24.09
N ALA A 31 -18.84 -25.99 25.00
CA ALA A 31 -17.54 -26.62 24.92
C ALA A 31 -17.29 -27.46 23.66
N GLN A 32 -16.10 -27.28 23.07
CA GLN A 32 -15.29 -28.36 22.54
C GLN A 32 -13.82 -27.92 22.46
N ASP A 33 -13.00 -28.51 23.33
CA ASP A 33 -11.55 -28.44 23.27
C ASP A 33 -11.05 -28.89 21.90
N CYS A 34 -10.46 -27.97 21.14
CA CYS A 34 -9.68 -28.32 19.97
C CYS A 34 -8.20 -28.35 20.36
N ALA A 35 -7.67 -29.57 20.38
CA ALA A 35 -6.27 -29.92 20.60
C ALA A 35 -5.30 -29.16 19.66
N PRO A 36 -4.00 -29.04 20.01
CA PRO A 36 -2.96 -28.77 19.02
C PRO A 36 -3.04 -29.84 17.92
N LYS A 37 -2.67 -29.51 16.67
CA LYS A 37 -2.31 -30.53 15.67
C LYS A 37 -1.30 -31.44 16.37
N MET A 38 -1.68 -32.67 16.74
CA MET A 38 -0.70 -33.66 17.21
C MET A 38 0.27 -33.82 16.05
N MET A 39 1.50 -33.37 16.25
CA MET A 39 2.62 -33.77 15.42
C MET A 39 2.66 -35.30 15.45
N GLU A 40 2.27 -35.97 14.37
CA GLU A 40 2.92 -37.24 14.08
C GLU A 40 4.40 -36.89 13.88
N HIS A 41 5.24 -37.37 14.79
CA HIS A 41 6.66 -37.10 14.86
C HIS A 41 7.35 -37.38 13.51
N LYS A 42 7.46 -36.38 12.65
CA LYS A 42 8.57 -36.29 11.71
C LYS A 42 9.77 -35.76 12.50
N ALA A 43 10.86 -36.52 12.53
CA ALA A 43 12.12 -36.05 13.08
C ALA A 43 12.58 -34.83 12.25
N LEU A 44 12.37 -33.62 12.79
CA LEU A 44 12.88 -32.38 12.21
C LEU A 44 14.36 -32.26 12.60
N SER A 45 15.21 -31.97 11.61
CA SER A 45 16.66 -32.16 11.72
C SER A 45 17.43 -30.89 12.08
N SER A 46 16.79 -29.72 12.05
CA SER A 46 17.42 -28.43 12.35
C SER A 46 16.48 -27.40 13.01
N THR A 47 17.07 -26.40 13.67
CA THR A 47 16.33 -25.29 14.33
C THR A 47 15.56 -24.41 13.34
N SER A 48 16.02 -24.29 12.09
CA SER A 48 15.32 -23.56 11.04
C SER A 48 14.09 -24.31 10.52
N GLU A 49 14.17 -25.64 10.36
CA GLU A 49 13.01 -26.48 10.00
C GLU A 49 11.91 -26.41 11.07
N LEU A 50 12.29 -26.40 12.35
CA LEU A 50 11.35 -26.20 13.47
C LEU A 50 10.67 -24.84 13.41
N PHE A 51 11.40 -23.76 13.08
CA PHE A 51 10.82 -22.42 12.93
C PHE A 51 9.85 -22.34 11.75
N LEU A 52 10.23 -22.84 10.58
CA LEU A 52 9.37 -22.85 9.38
C LEU A 52 8.05 -23.59 9.63
N THR A 53 8.15 -24.76 10.24
CA THR A 53 6.99 -25.59 10.61
C THR A 53 6.12 -24.88 11.64
N ALA A 54 6.72 -24.30 12.69
CA ALA A 54 5.97 -23.60 13.72
C ALA A 54 5.21 -22.37 13.18
N VAL A 55 5.79 -21.59 12.28
CA VAL A 55 5.13 -20.39 11.74
C VAL A 55 3.90 -20.76 10.91
N ARG A 56 3.89 -21.92 10.24
CA ARG A 56 2.81 -22.35 9.34
C ARG A 56 1.81 -23.32 9.95
N ASP A 57 2.19 -24.05 11.00
CA ASP A 57 1.36 -25.11 11.57
C ASP A 57 0.88 -24.81 13.01
N CYS A 58 1.34 -23.72 13.63
CA CYS A 58 0.92 -23.29 14.98
C CYS A 58 0.03 -22.05 14.96
N ARG A 59 -0.65 -21.80 16.08
CA ARG A 59 -1.59 -20.69 16.26
C ARG A 59 -0.88 -19.34 16.30
N LEU A 60 -1.08 -18.51 15.28
CA LEU A 60 -0.69 -17.09 15.30
C LEU A 60 -1.48 -16.37 16.40
N SER A 61 -0.79 -15.93 17.47
CA SER A 61 -1.41 -15.19 18.58
C SER A 61 -2.65 -15.88 19.18
N GLY A 62 -2.67 -17.21 19.20
CA GLY A 62 -3.78 -18.02 19.73
C GLY A 62 -4.96 -18.23 18.77
N LEU A 63 -4.90 -17.71 17.55
CA LEU A 63 -5.92 -17.89 16.52
C LEU A 63 -5.94 -19.35 16.04
N LEU A 64 -7.14 -19.96 15.95
CA LEU A 64 -7.28 -21.37 15.56
C LEU A 64 -6.82 -21.58 14.11
N ASP A 65 -5.72 -22.30 13.94
CA ASP A 65 -5.10 -22.53 12.65
C ASP A 65 -5.83 -23.60 11.81
N LEU A 66 -6.13 -23.31 10.55
CA LEU A 66 -6.85 -24.22 9.66
C LEU A 66 -5.89 -25.26 9.06
N ALA A 67 -6.29 -26.53 9.08
CA ALA A 67 -5.59 -27.64 8.44
C ALA A 67 -5.70 -27.58 6.91
N GLN A 68 -5.03 -26.63 6.27
CA GLN A 68 -5.11 -26.33 4.85
C GLN A 68 -4.48 -27.42 3.98
N GLU A 69 -3.76 -28.38 4.55
CA GLU A 69 -3.31 -29.58 3.84
C GLU A 69 -4.49 -30.50 3.43
N LYS A 70 -5.63 -30.40 4.11
CA LYS A 70 -6.82 -31.23 3.87
C LYS A 70 -7.66 -30.69 2.72
N ASP A 71 -8.00 -31.53 1.75
CA ASP A 71 -8.80 -31.13 0.59
C ASP A 71 -10.15 -30.52 0.98
N TYR A 72 -10.82 -31.08 2.00
CA TYR A 72 -12.08 -30.52 2.52
C TYR A 72 -11.93 -29.04 2.91
N VAL A 73 -10.86 -28.68 3.62
CA VAL A 73 -10.60 -27.29 4.05
C VAL A 73 -10.34 -26.39 2.84
N ARG A 74 -9.49 -26.83 1.90
CA ARG A 74 -9.20 -26.10 0.66
C ARG A 74 -10.45 -25.89 -0.18
N THR A 75 -11.30 -26.90 -0.30
CA THR A 75 -12.56 -26.85 -1.02
C THR A 75 -13.55 -25.88 -0.35
N LYS A 76 -13.65 -25.86 0.99
CA LYS A 76 -14.47 -24.85 1.69
C LYS A 76 -13.95 -23.42 1.53
N ILE A 77 -12.64 -23.22 1.49
CA ILE A 77 -12.04 -21.93 1.17
C ILE A 77 -12.41 -21.50 -0.27
N ALA A 78 -12.23 -22.41 -1.23
CA ALA A 78 -12.50 -22.15 -2.65
C ALA A 78 -13.99 -21.91 -2.92
N GLU A 79 -14.91 -22.68 -2.32
CA GLU A 79 -16.37 -22.47 -2.41
C GLU A 79 -16.74 -21.03 -2.03
N TYR A 80 -16.22 -20.55 -0.89
CA TYR A 80 -16.46 -19.18 -0.45
C TYR A 80 -15.87 -18.13 -1.40
N MET A 81 -14.66 -18.34 -1.88
CA MET A 81 -14.00 -17.41 -2.80
C MET A 81 -14.68 -17.38 -4.17
N ASN A 82 -15.13 -18.52 -4.68
CA ASN A 82 -15.89 -18.64 -5.92
C ASN A 82 -17.24 -17.94 -5.82
N TYR A 83 -17.95 -18.09 -4.70
CA TYR A 83 -19.17 -17.31 -4.44
C TYR A 83 -18.95 -15.79 -4.58
N LEU A 84 -17.81 -15.27 -4.10
CA LEU A 84 -17.47 -13.86 -4.25
C LEU A 84 -17.06 -13.49 -5.68
N ILE A 85 -16.31 -14.37 -6.37
CA ILE A 85 -15.96 -14.20 -7.78
C ILE A 85 -17.23 -14.10 -8.62
N ASP A 86 -18.21 -14.96 -8.37
CA ASP A 86 -19.49 -14.99 -9.06
C ASP A 86 -20.31 -13.72 -8.77
N ILE A 87 -20.19 -13.13 -7.58
CA ILE A 87 -20.75 -11.79 -7.28
C ILE A 87 -20.08 -10.68 -8.13
N GLY A 88 -18.82 -10.86 -8.52
CA GLY A 88 -18.07 -9.96 -9.41
C GLY A 88 -16.85 -9.28 -8.80
N VAL A 89 -16.25 -9.81 -7.72
CA VAL A 89 -14.99 -9.25 -7.21
C VAL A 89 -13.85 -9.49 -8.20
N ALA A 90 -12.86 -8.61 -8.21
CA ALA A 90 -11.73 -8.69 -9.14
C ALA A 90 -10.53 -9.47 -8.58
N GLY A 91 -10.51 -9.76 -7.28
CA GLY A 91 -9.36 -10.38 -6.65
C GLY A 91 -9.40 -10.44 -5.12
N PHE A 92 -8.30 -10.88 -4.53
CA PHE A 92 -8.16 -11.13 -3.10
C PHE A 92 -6.81 -10.68 -2.52
N ARG A 93 -6.87 -10.07 -1.33
CA ARG A 93 -5.76 -10.05 -0.35
C ARG A 93 -5.82 -11.34 0.44
N ILE A 94 -4.82 -12.20 0.29
CA ILE A 94 -4.66 -13.38 1.13
C ILE A 94 -4.00 -12.93 2.44
N ASP A 95 -4.79 -12.84 3.51
CA ASP A 95 -4.34 -12.42 4.84
C ASP A 95 -3.42 -13.49 5.47
N ALA A 96 -2.43 -13.04 6.25
CA ALA A 96 -1.51 -13.92 6.97
C ALA A 96 -0.87 -15.00 6.09
N ALA A 97 -0.59 -14.70 4.82
CA ALA A 97 -0.07 -15.68 3.85
C ALA A 97 1.28 -16.28 4.27
N LYS A 98 2.09 -15.54 5.02
CA LYS A 98 3.33 -16.04 5.65
C LYS A 98 3.11 -17.31 6.49
N HIS A 99 1.93 -17.44 7.09
CA HIS A 99 1.53 -18.54 7.98
C HIS A 99 0.87 -19.69 7.23
N MET A 100 0.84 -19.66 5.90
CA MET A 100 0.31 -20.74 5.08
C MET A 100 1.42 -21.32 4.22
N TRP A 101 1.41 -22.62 3.97
CA TRP A 101 2.34 -23.20 3.00
C TRP A 101 2.04 -22.66 1.59
N PRO A 102 3.05 -22.24 0.80
CA PRO A 102 2.82 -21.77 -0.58
C PRO A 102 2.07 -22.79 -1.43
N GLY A 103 2.34 -24.09 -1.22
CA GLY A 103 1.64 -25.19 -1.89
C GLY A 103 0.17 -25.32 -1.49
N ASP A 104 -0.18 -25.03 -0.24
CA ASP A 104 -1.57 -25.03 0.23
C ASP A 104 -2.36 -23.86 -0.35
N ILE A 105 -1.73 -22.67 -0.39
CA ILE A 105 -2.28 -21.51 -1.09
C ILE A 105 -2.54 -21.86 -2.54
N LYS A 106 -1.53 -22.40 -3.23
CA LYS A 106 -1.66 -22.81 -4.62
C LYS A 106 -2.84 -23.77 -4.82
N ALA A 107 -2.97 -24.78 -3.96
CA ALA A 107 -3.97 -25.81 -4.10
C ALA A 107 -5.42 -25.30 -3.97
N PHE A 108 -5.70 -24.29 -3.14
CA PHE A 108 -7.03 -23.66 -3.14
C PHE A 108 -7.19 -22.61 -4.25
N LEU A 109 -6.12 -21.93 -4.67
CA LEU A 109 -6.17 -20.99 -5.81
C LEU A 109 -6.46 -21.72 -7.14
N ASP A 110 -5.93 -22.92 -7.33
CA ASP A 110 -6.17 -23.75 -8.51
C ASP A 110 -7.64 -24.24 -8.62
N LYS A 111 -8.43 -24.13 -7.54
CA LYS A 111 -9.88 -24.41 -7.49
C LYS A 111 -10.75 -23.18 -7.80
N LEU A 112 -10.15 -22.01 -8.03
CA LEU A 112 -10.91 -20.78 -8.27
C LEU A 112 -11.42 -20.68 -9.70
N ASN A 113 -12.64 -20.14 -9.83
CA ASN A 113 -13.21 -19.73 -11.09
C ASN A 113 -12.42 -18.57 -11.69
N THR A 114 -12.55 -18.39 -13.01
CA THR A 114 -12.22 -17.11 -13.65
C THR A 114 -13.27 -16.06 -13.29
N LEU A 115 -12.93 -14.78 -13.42
CA LEU A 115 -13.79 -13.67 -13.07
C LEU A 115 -15.10 -13.63 -13.87
N ASN A 116 -16.14 -13.06 -13.26
CA ASN A 116 -17.47 -12.97 -13.83
C ASN A 116 -17.48 -12.23 -15.20
N THR A 117 -17.89 -12.93 -16.25
CA THR A 117 -17.84 -12.44 -17.64
C THR A 117 -18.80 -11.29 -17.95
N ARG A 118 -19.69 -10.94 -17.01
CA ARG A 118 -20.50 -9.71 -17.10
C ARG A 118 -19.65 -8.45 -17.11
N TRP A 119 -18.53 -8.45 -16.40
CA TRP A 119 -17.66 -7.27 -16.25
C TRP A 119 -16.22 -7.50 -16.72
N PHE A 120 -15.79 -8.75 -16.85
CA PHE A 120 -14.41 -9.09 -17.20
C PHE A 120 -14.36 -9.92 -18.49
N PRO A 121 -13.28 -9.83 -19.29
CA PRO A 121 -13.07 -10.73 -20.42
C PRO A 121 -13.06 -12.21 -19.99
N SER A 122 -13.51 -13.10 -20.88
CA SER A 122 -13.46 -14.54 -20.64
C SER A 122 -12.03 -15.01 -20.34
N GLY A 123 -11.89 -15.90 -19.36
CA GLY A 123 -10.58 -16.43 -18.95
C GLY A 123 -9.80 -15.54 -17.98
N THR A 124 -10.31 -14.37 -17.60
CA THR A 124 -9.59 -13.46 -16.67
C THR A 124 -9.47 -14.12 -15.28
N LYS A 125 -8.24 -14.26 -14.78
CA LYS A 125 -7.99 -14.80 -13.42
C LYS A 125 -8.12 -13.72 -12.34
N PRO A 126 -8.53 -14.07 -11.11
CA PRO A 126 -8.58 -13.11 -10.02
C PRO A 126 -7.18 -12.55 -9.70
N PHE A 127 -7.13 -11.25 -9.39
CA PHE A 127 -5.90 -10.61 -8.91
C PHE A 127 -5.57 -11.09 -7.49
N ILE A 128 -4.41 -11.71 -7.31
CA ILE A 128 -3.96 -12.23 -6.01
C ILE A 128 -2.79 -11.40 -5.50
N TYR A 129 -2.91 -10.91 -4.27
CA TYR A 129 -1.76 -10.46 -3.51
C TYR A 129 -1.77 -11.03 -2.10
N GLN A 130 -0.59 -11.43 -1.64
CA GLN A 130 -0.40 -12.22 -0.43
C GLN A 130 0.28 -11.37 0.63
N GLU A 131 -0.29 -11.34 1.83
CA GLU A 131 0.36 -10.69 2.96
C GLU A 131 1.49 -11.56 3.49
N VAL A 132 2.71 -11.21 3.12
CA VAL A 132 3.93 -11.83 3.61
C VAL A 132 4.79 -10.73 4.22
N ILE A 133 4.87 -10.70 5.54
CA ILE A 133 5.78 -9.79 6.25
C ILE A 133 7.18 -10.37 6.16
N ASP A 134 7.96 -9.89 5.21
CA ASP A 134 9.37 -10.21 5.02
C ASP A 134 10.20 -8.92 5.11
N LEU A 135 10.95 -8.76 6.19
CA LEU A 135 11.90 -7.65 6.39
C LEU A 135 13.37 -8.09 6.18
N GLY A 136 13.61 -9.33 5.75
CA GLY A 136 14.94 -9.86 5.41
C GLY A 136 15.72 -10.55 6.53
N SER A 137 15.18 -10.64 7.75
CA SER A 137 15.84 -11.24 8.91
C SER A 137 15.34 -12.64 9.28
N GLU A 138 14.43 -13.19 8.49
CA GLU A 138 13.75 -14.46 8.77
C GLU A 138 13.92 -15.44 7.60
N PRO A 139 13.86 -16.76 7.85
CA PRO A 139 14.04 -17.76 6.80
C PRO A 139 12.87 -17.83 5.81
N ILE A 140 11.67 -17.37 6.18
CA ILE A 140 10.51 -17.29 5.28
C ILE A 140 10.62 -16.02 4.47
N THR A 141 10.64 -16.16 3.15
CA THR A 141 10.83 -15.05 2.22
C THR A 141 9.60 -14.84 1.33
N GLY A 142 9.41 -13.60 0.85
CA GLY A 142 8.32 -13.30 -0.07
C GLY A 142 8.40 -14.07 -1.40
N SER A 143 9.60 -14.45 -1.83
CA SER A 143 9.83 -15.12 -3.11
C SER A 143 9.22 -16.53 -3.21
N GLU A 144 9.06 -17.21 -2.07
CA GLU A 144 8.37 -18.51 -1.98
C GLU A 144 6.91 -18.44 -2.49
N TYR A 145 6.31 -17.25 -2.51
CA TYR A 145 4.90 -17.02 -2.84
C TYR A 145 4.68 -16.45 -4.25
N PHE A 146 5.74 -16.19 -5.03
CA PHE A 146 5.61 -15.56 -6.35
C PHE A 146 4.86 -16.41 -7.38
N GLY A 147 4.82 -17.74 -7.20
CA GLY A 147 4.04 -18.65 -8.05
C GLY A 147 2.52 -18.49 -7.90
N ASN A 148 2.06 -17.84 -6.81
CA ASN A 148 0.66 -17.72 -6.46
C ASN A 148 0.08 -16.32 -6.77
N GLY A 149 0.94 -15.32 -6.98
CA GLY A 149 0.53 -13.94 -7.24
C GLY A 149 1.55 -12.94 -6.72
N ARG A 150 1.08 -11.71 -6.47
CA ARG A 150 1.89 -10.65 -5.86
C ARG A 150 2.07 -10.89 -4.36
N VAL A 151 3.01 -10.18 -3.75
CA VAL A 151 3.23 -10.13 -2.30
C VAL A 151 3.26 -8.67 -1.83
N THR A 152 2.88 -8.44 -0.58
CA THR A 152 3.04 -7.14 0.08
C THR A 152 4.51 -6.86 0.36
N GLU A 153 5.06 -5.80 -0.22
CA GLU A 153 6.44 -5.39 0.00
C GLU A 153 6.54 -4.47 1.23
N PHE A 154 6.64 -5.04 2.42
CA PHE A 154 6.68 -4.26 3.67
C PHE A 154 7.99 -3.46 3.84
N LYS A 155 9.08 -3.88 3.20
CA LYS A 155 10.33 -3.09 3.21
C LYS A 155 10.13 -1.73 2.55
N TYR A 156 9.20 -1.63 1.59
CA TYR A 156 8.89 -0.39 0.89
C TYR A 156 8.51 0.74 1.86
N GLY A 157 7.45 0.55 2.66
CA GLY A 157 6.96 1.55 3.60
C GLY A 157 7.95 1.82 4.74
N ALA A 158 8.61 0.77 5.24
CA ALA A 158 9.61 0.89 6.30
C ALA A 158 10.82 1.74 5.85
N LYS A 159 11.44 1.39 4.71
CA LYS A 159 12.61 2.11 4.19
C LYS A 159 12.26 3.51 3.71
N LEU A 160 11.09 3.71 3.10
CA LEU A 160 10.68 5.05 2.69
C LEU A 160 10.41 5.93 3.91
N GLY A 161 9.84 5.35 4.98
CA GLY A 161 9.66 6.02 6.27
C GLY A 161 10.98 6.48 6.88
N THR A 162 11.99 5.61 6.97
CA THR A 162 13.31 5.97 7.50
C THR A 162 14.00 7.06 6.67
N VAL A 163 13.93 6.96 5.33
CA VAL A 163 14.49 7.97 4.42
C VAL A 163 13.82 9.33 4.59
N ILE A 164 12.47 9.39 4.56
CA ILE A 164 11.74 10.66 4.63
C ILE A 164 11.85 11.29 6.03
N ARG A 165 11.94 10.48 7.09
CA ARG A 165 12.22 10.95 8.45
C ARG A 165 13.68 11.31 8.69
N LYS A 166 14.58 11.07 7.71
CA LYS A 166 16.03 11.32 7.80
C LYS A 166 16.69 10.54 8.95
N TRP A 167 16.19 9.34 9.26
CA TRP A 167 16.71 8.50 10.33
C TRP A 167 18.02 7.84 9.93
N ASP A 168 18.91 7.63 10.91
CA ASP A 168 20.20 6.95 10.73
C ASP A 168 21.06 7.49 9.57
N GLY A 169 20.92 8.79 9.27
CA GLY A 169 21.65 9.46 8.20
C GLY A 169 21.13 9.16 6.79
N GLU A 170 20.00 8.47 6.65
CA GLU A 170 19.36 8.24 5.35
C GLU A 170 18.86 9.54 4.72
N LYS A 171 18.92 9.59 3.38
CA LYS A 171 18.59 10.79 2.61
C LYS A 171 17.83 10.45 1.34
N MET A 172 17.00 11.38 0.85
CA MET A 172 16.24 11.16 -0.39
C MET A 172 17.15 10.95 -1.61
N ALA A 173 18.37 11.51 -1.63
CA ALA A 173 19.35 11.24 -2.69
C ALA A 173 19.64 9.74 -2.90
N TYR A 174 19.48 8.91 -1.86
CA TYR A 174 19.68 7.46 -1.96
C TYR A 174 18.57 6.76 -2.77
N LEU A 175 17.43 7.40 -2.97
CA LEU A 175 16.28 6.83 -3.68
C LEU A 175 16.49 6.72 -5.21
N LYS A 176 17.66 7.11 -5.74
CA LYS A 176 17.99 7.03 -7.17
C LYS A 176 17.81 5.63 -7.77
N ASN A 177 18.11 4.59 -6.99
CA ASN A 177 17.99 3.17 -7.38
C ASN A 177 16.83 2.46 -6.66
N TRP A 178 15.81 3.21 -6.21
CA TRP A 178 14.66 2.70 -5.48
C TRP A 178 13.94 1.54 -6.21
N GLY A 179 13.56 0.51 -5.46
CA GLY A 179 12.99 -0.73 -6.02
C GLY A 179 13.88 -1.93 -5.72
N GLU A 180 14.12 -2.79 -6.72
CA GLU A 180 14.90 -4.03 -6.56
C GLU A 180 16.35 -3.77 -6.07
N GLY A 181 16.93 -2.61 -6.38
CA GLY A 181 18.24 -2.18 -5.87
C GLY A 181 18.30 -1.99 -4.35
N TRP A 182 17.15 -1.92 -3.68
CA TRP A 182 17.01 -1.87 -2.23
C TRP A 182 16.69 -3.25 -1.61
N GLY A 183 16.84 -4.33 -2.38
CA GLY A 183 16.55 -5.69 -1.93
C GLY A 183 15.05 -5.98 -1.81
N PHE A 184 14.23 -5.25 -2.57
CA PHE A 184 12.80 -5.50 -2.68
C PHE A 184 12.52 -6.60 -3.72
N ALA A 185 11.32 -7.17 -3.67
CA ALA A 185 10.82 -8.12 -4.66
C ALA A 185 10.82 -7.53 -6.08
N PRO A 186 10.73 -8.37 -7.12
CA PRO A 186 10.49 -7.89 -8.48
C PRO A 186 9.26 -6.98 -8.56
N SER A 187 9.36 -5.88 -9.31
CA SER A 187 8.29 -4.87 -9.43
C SER A 187 6.93 -5.47 -9.85
N ASP A 188 6.95 -6.49 -10.72
CA ASP A 188 5.77 -7.20 -11.21
C ASP A 188 5.17 -8.19 -10.19
N ARG A 189 5.85 -8.43 -9.07
CA ARG A 189 5.39 -9.21 -7.91
C ARG A 189 5.10 -8.35 -6.68
N ALA A 190 5.48 -7.08 -6.68
CA ALA A 190 5.27 -6.21 -5.52
C ALA A 190 3.89 -5.53 -5.50
N LEU A 191 3.24 -5.56 -4.34
CA LEU A 191 2.17 -4.66 -3.92
C LEU A 191 2.75 -3.72 -2.87
N VAL A 192 2.81 -2.43 -3.17
CA VAL A 192 3.48 -1.41 -2.34
C VAL A 192 2.49 -0.46 -1.69
N PHE A 193 2.86 0.05 -0.53
CA PHE A 193 2.11 1.02 0.26
C PHE A 193 3.07 1.73 1.23
N VAL A 194 2.73 2.96 1.62
CA VAL A 194 3.46 3.68 2.68
C VAL A 194 3.10 3.09 4.05
N ASP A 195 1.80 2.93 4.30
CA ASP A 195 1.24 2.32 5.50
C ASP A 195 0.12 1.33 5.14
N ASN A 196 -0.21 0.46 6.08
CA ASN A 196 -1.40 -0.38 6.06
C ASN A 196 -2.16 -0.22 7.38
N HIS A 197 -3.31 -0.91 7.48
CA HIS A 197 -4.14 -0.86 8.68
C HIS A 197 -3.48 -1.34 9.98
N ASP A 198 -2.44 -2.20 9.91
CA ASP A 198 -1.79 -2.73 11.12
C ASP A 198 -0.63 -1.83 11.54
N ASN A 199 0.28 -1.51 10.61
CA ASN A 199 1.50 -0.80 10.94
C ASN A 199 1.27 0.71 11.17
N GLN A 200 0.16 1.29 10.69
CA GLN A 200 -0.21 2.67 11.04
C GLN A 200 -0.55 2.86 12.53
N ARG A 201 -0.69 1.76 13.28
CA ARG A 201 -0.91 1.73 14.73
C ARG A 201 0.36 1.43 15.53
N GLY A 202 1.49 1.21 14.87
CA GLY A 202 2.80 1.02 15.50
C GLY A 202 3.15 -0.42 15.89
N HIS A 203 2.22 -1.37 15.82
CA HIS A 203 2.44 -2.78 16.18
C HIS A 203 2.60 -3.73 14.96
N GLY A 204 2.96 -3.18 13.79
CA GLY A 204 3.18 -3.92 12.55
C GLY A 204 4.59 -3.77 11.99
N ALA A 205 4.84 -4.36 10.82
CA ALA A 205 6.13 -4.29 10.15
C ALA A 205 6.54 -2.84 9.84
N GLY A 206 7.79 -2.50 10.21
CA GLY A 206 8.37 -1.15 10.09
C GLY A 206 8.31 -0.32 11.38
N GLY A 207 7.46 -0.66 12.35
CA GLY A 207 7.39 0.02 13.64
C GLY A 207 7.20 1.54 13.51
N ALA A 208 7.96 2.32 14.29
CA ALA A 208 7.84 3.78 14.35
C ALA A 208 8.28 4.52 13.06
N SER A 209 8.99 3.84 12.14
CA SER A 209 9.42 4.46 10.88
C SER A 209 8.24 4.79 9.97
N ILE A 210 7.15 4.03 10.07
CA ILE A 210 5.99 4.15 9.20
C ILE A 210 5.39 5.56 9.32
N LEU A 211 5.21 6.19 8.16
CA LEU A 211 4.51 7.46 8.03
C LEU A 211 3.02 7.20 7.88
N THR A 212 2.20 7.98 8.58
CA THR A 212 0.73 7.83 8.58
C THR A 212 0.07 9.17 8.35
N PHE A 213 -1.26 9.20 8.24
CA PHE A 213 -1.99 10.48 8.17
C PHE A 213 -1.77 11.41 9.38
N TRP A 214 -1.30 10.88 10.52
CA TRP A 214 -0.89 11.68 11.67
C TRP A 214 0.38 12.50 11.40
N ASP A 215 1.22 12.05 10.49
CA ASP A 215 2.43 12.72 9.98
C ASP A 215 2.14 13.45 8.65
N ALA A 216 0.97 14.09 8.54
CA ALA A 216 0.33 14.48 7.27
C ALA A 216 1.27 15.11 6.22
N ARG A 217 2.16 16.02 6.63
CA ARG A 217 3.11 16.69 5.71
C ARG A 217 4.09 15.71 5.08
N LEU A 218 4.78 14.90 5.90
CA LEU A 218 5.72 13.89 5.41
C LEU A 218 5.01 12.73 4.72
N TYR A 219 3.80 12.38 5.18
CA TYR A 219 2.98 11.35 4.57
C TYR A 219 2.58 11.70 3.13
N LYS A 220 2.15 12.94 2.88
CA LYS A 220 1.85 13.44 1.53
C LYS A 220 3.07 13.32 0.61
N MET A 221 4.28 13.62 1.09
CA MET A 221 5.52 13.46 0.33
C MET A 221 5.82 11.99 0.02
N ALA A 222 5.74 11.11 1.02
CA ALA A 222 6.01 9.68 0.84
C ALA A 222 5.02 9.02 -0.14
N VAL A 223 3.73 9.35 -0.03
CA VAL A 223 2.69 8.88 -0.96
C VAL A 223 2.90 9.48 -2.35
N GLY A 224 3.29 10.76 -2.46
CA GLY A 224 3.65 11.41 -3.72
C GLY A 224 4.81 10.70 -4.41
N PHE A 225 5.90 10.40 -3.69
CA PHE A 225 7.04 9.65 -4.22
C PHE A 225 6.61 8.25 -4.69
N MET A 226 5.83 7.53 -3.88
CA MET A 226 5.31 6.20 -4.24
C MET A 226 4.47 6.21 -5.52
N LEU A 227 3.58 7.20 -5.67
CA LEU A 227 2.69 7.27 -6.82
C LEU A 227 3.43 7.72 -8.09
N ALA A 228 4.46 8.56 -7.96
CA ALA A 228 5.30 8.98 -9.09
C ALA A 228 6.27 7.90 -9.57
N HIS A 229 6.87 7.11 -8.66
CA HIS A 229 7.88 6.11 -8.98
C HIS A 229 7.26 4.86 -9.67
N PRO A 230 7.87 4.27 -10.72
CA PRO A 230 7.25 3.17 -11.48
C PRO A 230 7.17 1.82 -10.75
N TYR A 231 7.95 1.63 -9.68
CA TYR A 231 8.02 0.36 -8.97
C TYR A 231 6.69 -0.07 -8.33
N GLY A 232 6.32 -1.34 -8.53
CA GLY A 232 5.22 -2.02 -7.85
C GLY A 232 3.82 -1.60 -8.30
N PHE A 233 2.83 -2.35 -7.80
CA PHE A 233 1.43 -1.93 -7.85
C PHE A 233 1.08 -1.18 -6.56
N THR A 234 0.59 0.05 -6.67
CA THR A 234 0.43 0.96 -5.52
C THR A 234 -0.94 0.80 -4.85
N ARG A 235 -0.96 0.70 -3.53
CA ARG A 235 -2.17 0.80 -2.71
C ARG A 235 -2.10 2.04 -1.82
N VAL A 236 -3.10 2.91 -1.94
CA VAL A 236 -3.29 4.08 -1.07
C VAL A 236 -4.15 3.68 0.13
N MET A 237 -3.74 4.07 1.34
CA MET A 237 -4.52 3.85 2.55
C MET A 237 -5.65 4.89 2.66
N SER A 238 -6.75 4.51 3.31
CA SER A 238 -7.79 5.45 3.73
C SER A 238 -8.29 5.04 5.10
N SER A 239 -8.16 5.94 6.06
CA SER A 239 -8.25 5.64 7.48
C SER A 239 -9.43 6.32 8.17
N TYR A 240 -9.55 6.07 9.46
CA TYR A 240 -10.38 6.81 10.40
C TYR A 240 -9.50 7.31 11.55
N ARG A 241 -9.94 8.37 12.24
CA ARG A 241 -9.31 8.86 13.45
C ARG A 241 -9.74 8.04 14.65
N TRP A 242 -8.80 7.80 15.55
CA TRP A 242 -9.05 7.30 16.89
C TRP A 242 -8.25 8.13 17.89
N THR A 243 -8.63 8.06 19.16
CA THR A 243 -7.94 8.80 20.22
C THR A 243 -6.62 8.12 20.56
N ARG A 244 -5.55 8.39 19.82
CA ARG A 244 -4.19 7.90 20.12
C ARG A 244 -3.78 8.29 21.54
N ASN A 245 -3.26 7.34 22.31
CA ASN A 245 -2.81 7.56 23.68
C ASN A 245 -1.49 6.83 23.92
N PHE A 246 -0.37 7.55 23.84
CA PHE A 246 0.95 6.94 24.04
C PHE A 246 1.28 6.76 25.51
N VAL A 247 1.47 5.50 25.91
CA VAL A 247 1.99 5.11 27.21
C VAL A 247 3.24 4.26 26.95
N ASN A 248 4.38 4.69 27.48
CA ASN A 248 5.68 4.00 27.31
C ASN A 248 6.04 3.70 25.85
N GLY A 249 5.73 4.62 24.93
CA GLY A 249 6.06 4.49 23.51
C GLY A 249 5.10 3.59 22.70
N GLN A 250 4.03 3.08 23.30
CA GLN A 250 2.99 2.31 22.63
C GLN A 250 1.64 3.02 22.72
N ASP A 251 0.82 2.90 21.69
CA ASP A 251 -0.53 3.45 21.70
C ASP A 251 -1.46 2.49 22.48
N ALA A 252 -1.85 2.88 23.69
CA ALA A 252 -2.77 2.11 24.53
C ALA A 252 -4.20 1.99 23.93
N ASN A 253 -4.49 2.75 22.87
CA ASN A 253 -5.76 2.82 22.18
C ASN A 253 -5.71 2.30 20.73
N ASP A 254 -4.67 1.53 20.36
CA ASP A 254 -4.50 0.96 19.01
C ASP A 254 -5.64 0.00 18.58
N TRP A 255 -6.34 -0.58 19.55
CA TRP A 255 -7.47 -1.50 19.38
C TRP A 255 -8.78 -0.83 18.95
N ILE A 256 -8.87 0.50 18.98
CA ILE A 256 -10.14 1.21 18.72
C ILE A 256 -10.62 0.95 17.27
N GLY A 257 -11.84 0.42 17.18
CA GLY A 257 -12.55 0.15 15.91
C GLY A 257 -12.96 1.42 15.14
N PRO A 258 -13.66 1.27 14.00
CA PRO A 258 -14.07 2.41 13.19
C PRO A 258 -15.04 3.33 13.94
N PRO A 259 -15.26 4.58 13.47
CA PRO A 259 -16.23 5.49 14.05
C PRO A 259 -17.60 4.81 14.12
N SER A 260 -18.16 4.68 15.32
CA SER A 260 -19.34 3.84 15.56
C SER A 260 -20.41 4.60 16.35
N ASN A 261 -21.67 4.25 16.12
CA ASN A 261 -22.80 4.68 16.92
C ASN A 261 -22.84 3.90 18.24
N SER A 262 -23.69 4.33 19.17
CA SER A 262 -23.83 3.67 20.49
C SER A 262 -24.34 2.22 20.42
N ASP A 263 -24.96 1.82 19.32
CA ASP A 263 -25.42 0.46 19.06
C ASP A 263 -24.33 -0.46 18.44
N GLY A 264 -23.11 0.06 18.25
CA GLY A 264 -21.99 -0.66 17.63
C GLY A 264 -22.00 -0.66 16.11
N SER A 265 -23.00 -0.05 15.45
CA SER A 265 -22.99 0.12 14.00
C SER A 265 -21.95 1.16 13.55
N THR A 266 -21.28 0.91 12.44
CA THR A 266 -20.30 1.86 11.88
C THR A 266 -20.99 3.10 11.33
N LYS A 267 -20.51 4.29 11.70
CA LYS A 267 -20.99 5.58 11.19
C LYS A 267 -20.77 5.69 9.69
N SER A 268 -21.75 6.28 9.01
CA SER A 268 -21.63 6.59 7.58
C SER A 268 -20.53 7.62 7.32
N VAL A 269 -19.85 7.47 6.18
CA VAL A 269 -18.94 8.50 5.66
C VAL A 269 -19.78 9.66 5.11
N THR A 270 -19.68 10.83 5.72
CA THR A 270 -20.28 12.07 5.21
C THR A 270 -19.26 12.84 4.38
N ILE A 271 -19.70 13.52 3.32
CA ILE A 271 -18.85 14.34 2.47
C ILE A 271 -19.15 15.80 2.74
N ASN A 272 -18.11 16.56 3.12
CA ASN A 272 -18.19 17.98 3.37
C ASN A 272 -18.15 18.78 2.05
N ALA A 273 -18.49 20.07 2.10
CA ALA A 273 -18.53 20.94 0.92
C ALA A 273 -17.17 21.10 0.23
N ASP A 274 -16.08 21.03 1.00
CA ASP A 274 -14.70 21.05 0.53
C ASP A 274 -14.19 19.67 0.04
N THR A 275 -15.10 18.70 -0.11
CA THR A 275 -14.86 17.31 -0.51
C THR A 275 -14.15 16.40 0.50
N THR A 276 -13.78 16.92 1.67
CA THR A 276 -13.26 16.12 2.79
C THR A 276 -14.36 15.25 3.40
N CYS A 277 -13.99 14.36 4.32
CA CYS A 277 -14.95 13.50 5.02
C CYS A 277 -15.22 13.99 6.45
N GLY A 278 -16.46 13.80 6.91
CA GLY A 278 -16.84 13.96 8.32
C GLY A 278 -16.89 12.63 9.07
N ASN A 279 -17.44 12.65 10.28
CA ASN A 279 -17.57 11.47 11.17
C ASN A 279 -16.26 10.71 11.41
N ASP A 280 -15.18 11.45 11.66
CA ASP A 280 -13.84 10.93 11.97
C ASP A 280 -13.16 10.14 10.84
N TRP A 281 -13.80 9.97 9.68
CA TRP A 281 -13.15 9.43 8.49
C TRP A 281 -12.08 10.39 7.98
N VAL A 282 -10.86 9.89 7.80
CA VAL A 282 -9.70 10.72 7.39
C VAL A 282 -9.76 10.99 5.89
N CYS A 283 -10.09 9.96 5.10
CA CYS A 283 -10.21 10.03 3.65
C CYS A 283 -8.97 10.62 2.95
N GLU A 284 -7.79 10.08 3.24
CA GLU A 284 -6.51 10.45 2.60
C GLU A 284 -6.61 10.39 1.07
N HIS A 285 -7.35 9.41 0.54
CA HIS A 285 -7.62 9.26 -0.89
C HIS A 285 -8.35 10.46 -1.54
N ARG A 286 -8.93 11.38 -0.74
CA ARG A 286 -9.59 12.62 -1.19
C ARG A 286 -8.71 13.85 -1.04
N TRP A 287 -7.60 13.77 -0.31
CA TRP A 287 -6.67 14.88 -0.17
C TRP A 287 -6.13 15.22 -1.56
N ARG A 288 -6.18 16.49 -1.94
CA ARG A 288 -5.82 16.97 -3.29
C ARG A 288 -4.46 16.41 -3.73
N GLN A 289 -3.48 16.50 -2.85
CA GLN A 289 -2.11 16.06 -3.05
C GLN A 289 -2.03 14.56 -3.36
N ILE A 290 -2.83 13.71 -2.70
CA ILE A 290 -2.83 12.26 -2.92
C ILE A 290 -3.68 11.90 -4.14
N ARG A 291 -4.90 12.44 -4.24
CA ARG A 291 -5.80 12.20 -5.39
C ARG A 291 -5.15 12.60 -6.70
N ASN A 292 -4.53 13.77 -6.76
CA ASN A 292 -3.86 14.24 -7.97
C ASN A 292 -2.61 13.42 -8.29
N MET A 293 -1.92 12.86 -7.29
CA MET A 293 -0.82 11.93 -7.54
C MET A 293 -1.28 10.55 -8.01
N VAL A 294 -2.49 10.11 -7.65
CA VAL A 294 -3.12 8.93 -8.28
C VAL A 294 -3.35 9.21 -9.77
N ILE A 295 -3.84 10.41 -10.12
CA ILE A 295 -4.00 10.83 -11.51
C ILE A 295 -2.63 10.93 -12.21
N PHE A 296 -1.62 11.53 -11.57
CA PHE A 296 -0.25 11.59 -12.09
C PHE A 296 0.26 10.19 -12.47
N ARG A 297 0.05 9.19 -11.60
CA ARG A 297 0.45 7.81 -11.89
C ARG A 297 -0.21 7.26 -13.15
N ASN A 298 -1.50 7.53 -13.34
CA ASN A 298 -2.24 7.11 -14.54
C ASN A 298 -1.70 7.81 -15.80
N VAL A 299 -1.46 9.13 -15.73
CA VAL A 299 -0.93 9.92 -16.87
C VAL A 299 0.48 9.48 -17.26
N ALA A 300 1.29 9.11 -16.27
CA ALA A 300 2.66 8.66 -16.43
C ALA A 300 2.80 7.14 -16.65
N ASP A 301 1.69 6.41 -16.81
CA ASP A 301 1.73 4.95 -16.93
C ASP A 301 2.56 4.50 -18.14
N GLY A 302 3.31 3.42 -17.98
CA GLY A 302 4.25 2.88 -18.97
C GLY A 302 5.50 3.74 -19.26
N GLN A 303 5.60 4.97 -18.76
CA GLN A 303 6.78 5.80 -18.98
C GLN A 303 7.96 5.39 -18.09
N PRO A 304 9.21 5.44 -18.61
CA PRO A 304 10.39 5.07 -17.83
C PRO A 304 10.67 6.10 -16.72
N PHE A 305 11.34 5.67 -15.66
CA PHE A 305 12.00 6.57 -14.72
C PHE A 305 13.17 7.27 -15.44
N SER A 306 13.19 8.60 -15.44
CA SER A 306 14.15 9.40 -16.20
C SER A 306 14.51 10.69 -15.45
N ASN A 307 15.49 11.44 -15.96
CA ASN A 307 15.84 12.79 -15.50
C ASN A 307 16.01 12.91 -13.97
N TRP A 308 16.61 11.90 -13.34
CA TRP A 308 16.92 11.96 -11.92
C TRP A 308 17.93 13.07 -11.65
N TRP A 309 17.62 13.89 -10.65
CA TRP A 309 18.51 14.90 -10.09
C TRP A 309 18.44 14.82 -8.57
N ASP A 310 19.58 15.04 -7.92
CA ASP A 310 19.68 15.19 -6.47
C ASP A 310 20.80 16.17 -6.13
N ASN A 311 20.71 16.79 -4.95
CA ASN A 311 21.75 17.67 -4.41
C ASN A 311 22.75 16.95 -3.49
N GLY A 312 22.79 15.61 -3.50
CA GLY A 312 23.53 14.80 -2.52
C GLY A 312 22.92 14.77 -1.10
N SER A 313 21.76 15.40 -0.90
CA SER A 313 21.01 15.47 0.36
C SER A 313 19.54 15.09 0.17
N ASN A 314 18.58 15.96 0.49
CA ASN A 314 17.15 15.65 0.48
C ASN A 314 16.34 16.52 -0.49
N GLN A 315 17.00 17.21 -1.41
CA GLN A 315 16.35 17.77 -2.59
C GLN A 315 16.57 16.83 -3.76
N VAL A 316 15.48 16.31 -4.31
CA VAL A 316 15.52 15.34 -5.41
C VAL A 316 14.42 15.64 -6.42
N ALA A 317 14.64 15.22 -7.66
CA ALA A 317 13.66 15.32 -8.72
C ALA A 317 13.80 14.15 -9.68
N PHE A 318 12.71 13.79 -10.36
CA PHE A 318 12.75 12.86 -11.47
C PHE A 318 11.54 13.01 -12.40
N GLY A 319 11.74 12.52 -13.62
CA GLY A 319 10.72 12.42 -14.65
C GLY A 319 10.15 11.01 -14.81
N ARG A 320 8.99 10.99 -15.45
CA ARG A 320 8.38 9.80 -16.03
C ARG A 320 8.25 10.00 -17.53
N GLY A 321 9.33 9.65 -18.23
CA GLY A 321 9.49 9.88 -19.67
C GLY A 321 9.24 11.35 -20.01
N ASN A 322 8.28 11.60 -20.91
CA ASN A 322 7.82 12.94 -21.29
C ASN A 322 6.40 13.27 -20.80
N LYS A 323 5.90 12.54 -19.80
CA LYS A 323 4.51 12.67 -19.31
C LYS A 323 4.35 13.32 -17.96
N GLY A 324 5.34 13.19 -17.07
CA GLY A 324 5.30 13.81 -15.75
C GLY A 324 6.69 14.10 -15.19
N PHE A 325 6.76 15.07 -14.29
CA PHE A 325 7.96 15.44 -13.56
C PHE A 325 7.60 15.83 -12.13
N ILE A 326 8.42 15.43 -11.16
CA ILE A 326 8.19 15.68 -9.73
C ILE A 326 9.47 16.12 -9.05
N VAL A 327 9.35 17.03 -8.09
CA VAL A 327 10.45 17.65 -7.35
C VAL A 327 10.10 17.66 -5.86
N PHE A 328 11.05 17.29 -5.00
CA PHE A 328 10.91 17.27 -3.55
C PHE A 328 11.99 18.12 -2.89
N ASN A 329 11.64 18.83 -1.83
CA ASN A 329 12.57 19.47 -0.91
C ASN A 329 12.29 18.99 0.52
N ASN A 330 13.06 18.02 1.01
CA ASN A 330 13.01 17.57 2.40
C ASN A 330 14.28 17.97 3.19
N ASP A 331 15.07 18.88 2.63
CA ASP A 331 16.16 19.56 3.34
C ASP A 331 15.60 20.73 4.18
N ASP A 332 16.42 21.23 5.08
CA ASP A 332 16.04 22.29 6.02
C ASP A 332 16.33 23.71 5.46
N TRP A 333 16.47 23.84 4.14
CA TRP A 333 16.72 25.10 3.43
C TRP A 333 15.95 25.21 2.10
N TYR A 334 15.87 26.44 1.60
CA TYR A 334 15.17 26.79 0.37
C TYR A 334 15.81 26.17 -0.88
N MET A 335 14.97 25.67 -1.80
CA MET A 335 15.38 25.14 -3.09
C MET A 335 15.04 26.14 -4.20
N ASN A 336 16.02 26.47 -5.04
CA ASN A 336 15.85 27.21 -6.29
C ASN A 336 16.83 26.69 -7.34
N VAL A 337 16.32 25.94 -8.32
CA VAL A 337 17.15 25.25 -9.31
C VAL A 337 16.39 25.08 -10.63
N ASP A 338 17.13 25.16 -11.73
CA ASP A 338 16.65 24.82 -13.07
C ASP A 338 16.90 23.34 -13.35
N LEU A 339 15.85 22.61 -13.71
CA LEU A 339 15.89 21.16 -13.90
C LEU A 339 15.38 20.77 -15.28
N GLN A 340 16.05 19.80 -15.91
CA GLN A 340 15.59 19.18 -17.15
C GLN A 340 14.40 18.27 -16.85
N THR A 341 13.21 18.68 -17.28
CA THR A 341 11.97 17.95 -16.97
C THR A 341 11.71 16.80 -17.94
N GLY A 342 12.17 16.92 -19.19
CA GLY A 342 11.78 16.06 -20.31
C GLY A 342 10.37 16.32 -20.84
N LEU A 343 9.66 17.31 -20.30
CA LEU A 343 8.31 17.67 -20.72
C LEU A 343 8.32 18.62 -21.92
N PRO A 344 7.29 18.62 -22.76
CA PRO A 344 7.12 19.63 -23.80
C PRO A 344 7.00 21.04 -23.22
N ALA A 345 7.50 22.04 -23.95
CA ALA A 345 7.42 23.44 -23.54
C ALA A 345 5.98 23.92 -23.30
N GLY A 346 5.80 24.78 -22.30
CA GLY A 346 4.52 25.39 -21.93
C GLY A 346 4.36 25.60 -20.44
N THR A 347 3.18 26.09 -20.05
CA THR A 347 2.84 26.34 -18.64
C THR A 347 2.08 25.16 -18.06
N TYR A 348 2.51 24.68 -16.91
CA TYR A 348 1.92 23.56 -16.20
C TYR A 348 1.41 23.99 -14.83
N CYS A 349 0.27 23.45 -14.42
CA CYS A 349 -0.24 23.61 -13.07
C CYS A 349 0.43 22.62 -12.12
N ASP A 350 0.96 23.10 -11.00
CA ASP A 350 1.39 22.23 -9.91
C ASP A 350 0.17 21.57 -9.27
N VAL A 351 0.08 20.26 -9.41
CA VAL A 351 -1.07 19.48 -8.92
C VAL A 351 -1.01 19.20 -7.42
N ILE A 352 0.06 19.63 -6.73
CA ILE A 352 0.19 19.53 -5.28
C ILE A 352 -0.40 20.76 -4.60
N SER A 353 0.07 21.96 -4.95
CA SER A 353 -0.49 23.21 -4.40
C SER A 353 -1.88 23.55 -4.94
N GLY A 354 -2.26 23.05 -6.12
CA GLY A 354 -3.57 23.31 -6.71
C GLY A 354 -3.97 22.27 -7.75
N GLN A 355 -4.68 22.72 -8.79
CA GLN A 355 -5.11 21.91 -9.92
C GLN A 355 -5.35 22.80 -11.15
N LYS A 356 -5.48 22.17 -12.32
CA LYS A 356 -5.94 22.83 -13.55
C LYS A 356 -7.46 22.96 -13.52
N GLU A 357 -7.97 24.17 -13.71
CA GLU A 357 -9.40 24.47 -13.87
C GLU A 357 -9.62 25.27 -15.16
N GLY A 358 -10.14 24.62 -16.19
CA GLY A 358 -10.22 25.20 -17.53
C GLY A 358 -8.82 25.56 -18.04
N ASN A 359 -8.60 26.86 -18.28
CA ASN A 359 -7.33 27.41 -18.77
C ASN A 359 -6.51 28.13 -17.67
N ALA A 360 -6.77 27.83 -16.40
CA ALA A 360 -6.08 28.43 -15.26
C ALA A 360 -5.57 27.37 -14.27
N CYS A 361 -4.54 27.75 -13.51
CA CYS A 361 -4.04 26.98 -12.37
C CYS A 361 -4.51 27.64 -11.08
N THR A 362 -5.06 26.84 -10.16
CA THR A 362 -5.46 27.34 -8.83
C THR A 362 -4.29 27.42 -7.84
N GLY A 363 -3.17 26.78 -8.16
CA GLY A 363 -1.94 26.78 -7.38
C GLY A 363 -0.75 27.37 -8.14
N LYS A 364 0.45 26.93 -7.79
CA LYS A 364 1.70 27.34 -8.46
C LYS A 364 1.67 26.95 -9.95
N GLN A 365 2.34 27.76 -10.77
CA GLN A 365 2.58 27.47 -12.18
C GLN A 365 4.06 27.17 -12.39
N VAL A 366 4.34 26.23 -13.29
CA VAL A 366 5.70 25.90 -13.72
C VAL A 366 5.80 26.15 -15.21
N TYR A 367 6.76 26.99 -15.61
CA TYR A 367 7.05 27.25 -17.01
C TYR A 367 8.16 26.33 -17.49
N VAL A 368 7.86 25.47 -18.46
CA VAL A 368 8.83 24.62 -19.15
C VAL A 368 9.26 25.30 -20.44
N SER A 369 10.55 25.58 -20.54
CA SER A 369 11.19 26.22 -21.69
C SER A 369 11.26 25.29 -22.92
N GLY A 370 11.62 25.85 -24.08
CA GLY A 370 11.73 25.13 -25.35
C GLY A 370 12.68 23.92 -25.33
N ASP A 371 13.66 23.93 -24.44
CA ASP A 371 14.67 22.89 -24.21
C ASP A 371 14.24 21.85 -23.15
N GLY A 372 13.03 21.97 -22.59
CA GLY A 372 12.51 21.07 -21.54
C GLY A 372 12.93 21.45 -20.12
N THR A 373 13.69 22.54 -19.92
CA THR A 373 14.13 23.00 -18.60
C THR A 373 13.05 23.85 -17.91
N ALA A 374 12.90 23.72 -16.59
CA ALA A 374 12.03 24.57 -15.78
C ALA A 374 12.67 24.95 -14.44
N ASN A 375 12.38 26.15 -13.96
CA ASN A 375 12.81 26.62 -12.64
C ASN A 375 11.85 26.13 -11.55
N PHE A 376 12.39 25.56 -10.47
CA PHE A 376 11.61 25.12 -9.31
C PHE A 376 12.05 25.84 -8.05
N GLN A 377 11.08 26.45 -7.38
CA GLN A 377 11.25 27.22 -6.15
C GLN A 377 10.38 26.62 -5.04
N ILE A 378 11.01 25.95 -4.08
CA ILE A 378 10.32 25.19 -3.03
C ILE A 378 10.93 25.54 -1.68
N SER A 379 10.15 26.18 -0.81
CA SER A 379 10.60 26.46 0.55
C SER A 379 10.51 25.21 1.42
N ASN A 380 11.49 25.02 2.31
CA ASN A 380 11.41 23.98 3.33
C ASN A 380 10.26 24.22 4.33
N THR A 381 9.65 25.42 4.32
CA THR A 381 8.47 25.79 5.11
C THR A 381 7.14 25.73 4.34
N ASP A 382 7.14 25.34 3.07
CA ASP A 382 5.90 25.18 2.30
C ASP A 382 4.99 24.13 2.96
N GLU A 383 3.65 24.29 2.86
CA GLU A 383 2.68 23.32 3.36
C GLU A 383 2.98 21.91 2.83
N ASP A 384 3.28 21.84 1.53
CA ASP A 384 3.71 20.67 0.81
C ASP A 384 5.02 21.00 0.08
N PRO A 385 6.19 20.57 0.59
CA PRO A 385 7.47 20.96 0.03
C PRO A 385 7.86 20.03 -1.15
N PHE A 386 6.92 19.85 -2.06
CA PHE A 386 7.11 19.11 -3.30
C PHE A 386 6.15 19.62 -4.37
N VAL A 387 6.56 19.55 -5.63
CA VAL A 387 5.83 20.02 -6.81
C VAL A 387 5.71 18.88 -7.79
N ALA A 388 4.54 18.70 -8.40
CA ALA A 388 4.32 17.71 -9.43
C ALA A 388 3.57 18.31 -10.62
N ILE A 389 4.07 18.05 -11.83
CA ILE A 389 3.46 18.49 -13.08
C ILE A 389 3.40 17.34 -14.07
N HIS A 390 2.35 17.31 -14.89
CA HIS A 390 2.16 16.29 -15.92
C HIS A 390 1.42 16.86 -17.13
N VAL A 391 1.44 16.14 -18.26
CA VAL A 391 0.90 16.63 -19.54
C VAL A 391 -0.58 17.03 -19.48
N ASP A 392 -1.41 16.33 -18.71
CA ASP A 392 -2.83 16.70 -18.55
C ASP A 392 -3.06 17.94 -17.66
N ALA A 393 -2.03 18.38 -16.93
CA ALA A 393 -2.04 19.62 -16.14
C ALA A 393 -1.39 20.80 -16.88
N LYS A 394 -1.00 20.62 -18.15
CA LYS A 394 -0.51 21.69 -19.03
C LYS A 394 -1.67 22.60 -19.44
N LEU A 395 -1.48 23.93 -19.43
CA LEU A 395 -2.46 24.90 -19.94
C LEU A 395 -2.55 24.92 -21.47
#